data_AF-A0A7X1L7E4-F1
#
_entry.id   AF-A0A7X1L7E4-F1
#
_cell.length_a   1.000
_cell.length_b   1.000
_cell.length_c   1.000
_cell.angle_alpha   90.00
_cell.angle_beta   90.00
_cell.angle_gamma   90.00
#
_symmetry.space_group_name_H-M   'P 1'
#
loop_
_entity.id
_entity.type
_entity.pdbx_description
1 polymer ?
#
loop_
_entity_poly.entity_id
_entity_poly.type
_entity_poly.pdbx_seq_one_letter_code
_entity_poly.pdbx_strand_id
1 'polypeptide(L)'
;MKWTAEAESAIKKVPFFVRKRVRARVEKEAADRGKPMVSLADVKATQRRYLNNMESEVRGYQLDTCFGPNGCPRRAVQSDTLLPRIQALLEKEDLLGFLKKTVPGTLRFHHEFRISIADCPNGCSQPQIKDIGILGACVPRVTEEACSRCEACVDACRETAVALAEEDDSGPVIDRERCINCGRCIPVCPTETLATGQQGYRIQLGGKLGRHPRLGMELPGIFSEDDVLRVISGCLAFYKQRSRHGERFAELLSAADFDAYSDRGRFPESDGADPT
;
A
#
# COMPACT_ATOMS: atom_id res chain seq x y z
N MET A 1 1.09 -6.57 33.13
CA MET A 1 2.16 -7.23 33.93
C MET A 1 3.06 -6.14 34.52
N LYS A 2 3.67 -6.35 35.70
CA LYS A 2 4.61 -5.36 36.29
C LYS A 2 5.98 -5.47 35.62
N TRP A 3 6.73 -4.37 35.56
CA TRP A 3 8.08 -4.30 34.98
C TRP A 3 9.04 -3.68 35.99
N THR A 4 10.31 -4.12 36.02
CA THR A 4 11.34 -3.41 36.79
C THR A 4 11.69 -2.08 36.13
N ALA A 5 12.26 -1.14 36.89
CA ALA A 5 12.64 0.18 36.38
C ALA A 5 13.65 0.10 35.22
N GLU A 6 14.58 -0.86 35.29
CA GLU A 6 15.58 -1.10 34.25
C GLU A 6 14.95 -1.69 32.98
N ALA A 7 13.96 -2.58 33.13
CA ALA A 7 13.22 -3.13 32.00
C ALA A 7 12.39 -2.05 31.29
N GLU A 8 11.76 -1.15 32.05
CA GLU A 8 11.05 0.03 31.51
C GLU A 8 12.01 1.00 30.79
N SER A 9 13.19 1.23 31.35
CA SER A 9 14.22 2.05 30.69
C SER A 9 14.68 1.42 29.37
N ALA A 10 14.86 0.09 29.34
CA ALA A 10 15.24 -0.63 28.13
C ALA A 10 14.15 -0.56 27.03
N ILE A 11 12.88 -0.77 27.38
CA ILE A 11 11.79 -0.74 26.38
C ILE A 11 11.58 0.67 25.80
N LYS A 12 11.87 1.73 26.57
CA LYS A 12 11.81 3.12 26.08
C LYS A 12 12.82 3.40 24.95
N LYS A 13 13.95 2.67 24.92
CA LYS A 13 14.94 2.78 23.84
C LYS A 13 14.50 2.09 22.53
N VAL A 14 13.50 1.23 22.59
CA VAL A 14 12.91 0.60 21.39
C VAL A 14 12.13 1.67 20.60
N PRO A 15 12.29 1.73 19.25
CA PRO A 15 11.55 2.68 18.42
C PRO A 15 10.06 2.63 18.67
N PHE A 16 9.43 3.79 18.80
CA PHE A 16 8.05 3.91 19.28
C PHE A 16 7.05 3.09 18.45
N PHE A 17 7.25 3.00 17.13
CA PHE A 17 6.37 2.31 16.19
C PHE A 17 6.40 0.78 16.31
N VAL A 18 7.44 0.18 16.90
CA VAL A 18 7.47 -1.28 17.24
C VAL A 18 7.39 -1.56 18.74
N ARG A 19 7.52 -0.52 19.58
CA ARG A 19 7.60 -0.66 21.05
C ARG A 19 6.43 -1.44 21.65
N LYS A 20 5.19 -1.18 21.19
CA LYS A 20 3.99 -1.90 21.66
C LYS A 20 4.08 -3.40 21.37
N ARG A 21 4.52 -3.79 20.16
CA ARG A 21 4.68 -5.20 19.75
C ARG A 21 5.80 -5.87 20.55
N VAL A 22 6.93 -5.19 20.73
CA VAL A 22 8.05 -5.72 21.55
C VAL A 22 7.61 -5.91 22.99
N ARG A 23 6.91 -4.93 23.58
CA ARG A 23 6.38 -5.02 24.94
C ARG A 23 5.45 -6.23 25.11
N ALA A 24 4.47 -6.37 24.22
CA ALA A 24 3.53 -7.48 24.25
C ALA A 24 4.22 -8.86 24.13
N ARG A 25 5.27 -8.97 23.30
CA ARG A 25 6.05 -10.20 23.18
C ARG A 25 6.80 -10.54 24.47
N VAL A 26 7.47 -9.56 25.07
CA VAL A 26 8.18 -9.76 26.34
C VAL A 26 7.22 -10.17 27.45
N GLU A 27 6.06 -9.51 27.55
CA GLU A 27 5.04 -9.84 28.56
C GLU A 27 4.49 -11.25 28.36
N LYS A 28 4.23 -11.65 27.10
CA LYS A 28 3.79 -13.01 26.78
C LYS A 28 4.85 -14.04 27.18
N GLU A 29 6.10 -13.87 26.77
CA GLU A 29 7.18 -14.82 27.10
C GLU A 29 7.46 -14.91 28.61
N ALA A 30 7.29 -13.80 29.36
CA ALA A 30 7.39 -13.80 30.81
C ALA A 30 6.19 -14.51 31.46
N ALA A 31 4.97 -14.27 30.95
CA ALA A 31 3.75 -14.91 31.43
C ALA A 31 3.76 -16.43 31.19
N ASP A 32 4.20 -16.87 30.00
CA ASP A 32 4.35 -18.29 29.65
C ASP A 32 5.35 -19.01 30.57
N ARG A 33 6.25 -18.26 31.23
CA ARG A 33 7.21 -18.76 32.22
C ARG A 33 6.72 -18.59 33.67
N GLY A 34 5.47 -18.21 33.88
CA GLY A 34 4.87 -17.99 35.20
C GLY A 34 5.47 -16.81 35.96
N LYS A 35 6.15 -15.87 35.29
CA LYS A 35 6.77 -14.74 35.98
C LYS A 35 5.72 -13.65 36.25
N PRO A 36 5.61 -13.15 37.50
CA PRO A 36 4.69 -12.06 37.84
C PRO A 36 5.19 -10.68 37.39
N MET A 37 6.47 -10.58 37.03
CA MET A 37 7.15 -9.33 36.71
C MET A 37 8.20 -9.53 35.61
N VAL A 38 8.29 -8.58 34.68
CA VAL A 38 9.31 -8.53 33.63
C VAL A 38 10.58 -7.87 34.16
N SER A 39 11.71 -8.58 34.05
CA SER A 39 13.04 -8.06 34.36
C SER A 39 13.81 -7.62 33.11
N LEU A 40 14.91 -6.88 33.29
CA LEU A 40 15.82 -6.55 32.18
C LEU A 40 16.37 -7.81 31.49
N ALA A 41 16.60 -8.89 32.24
CA ALA A 41 17.07 -10.16 31.68
C ALA A 41 16.03 -10.76 30.73
N ASP A 42 14.74 -10.63 31.04
CA ASP A 42 13.66 -11.11 30.18
C ASP A 42 13.58 -10.32 28.88
N VAL A 43 13.72 -8.98 28.95
CA VAL A 43 13.79 -8.11 27.76
C VAL A 43 14.96 -8.52 26.86
N LYS A 44 16.17 -8.66 27.43
CA LYS A 44 17.37 -9.05 26.68
C LYS A 44 17.27 -10.46 26.10
N ALA A 45 16.71 -11.41 26.86
CA ALA A 45 16.53 -12.79 26.41
C ALA A 45 15.51 -12.87 25.25
N THR A 46 14.39 -12.16 25.37
CA THR A 46 13.38 -12.03 24.31
C THR A 46 13.98 -11.40 23.04
N GLN A 47 14.74 -10.31 23.20
CA GLN A 47 15.43 -9.65 22.10
C GLN A 47 16.40 -10.62 21.39
N ARG A 48 17.23 -11.35 22.14
CA ARG A 48 18.18 -12.32 21.59
C ARG A 48 17.46 -13.46 20.84
N ARG A 49 16.39 -14.01 21.42
CA ARG A 49 15.56 -15.04 20.77
C ARG A 49 14.96 -14.53 19.47
N TYR A 50 14.41 -13.31 19.48
CA TYR A 50 13.82 -12.70 18.29
C TYR A 50 14.84 -12.50 17.17
N LEU A 51 16.03 -11.98 17.50
CA LEU A 51 17.09 -11.76 16.52
C LEU A 51 17.60 -13.08 15.91
N ASN A 52 17.66 -14.15 16.71
CA ASN A 52 18.11 -15.46 16.24
C ASN A 52 17.05 -16.21 15.43
N ASN A 53 15.76 -15.97 15.67
CA ASN A 53 14.64 -16.68 15.05
C ASN A 53 13.82 -15.77 14.11
N MET A 54 14.38 -14.64 13.67
CA MET A 54 13.65 -13.63 12.90
C MET A 54 13.05 -14.19 11.60
N GLU A 55 13.73 -15.15 10.98
CA GLU A 55 13.28 -15.85 9.77
C GLU A 55 11.91 -16.52 9.95
N SER A 56 11.60 -17.03 11.15
CA SER A 56 10.31 -17.68 11.43
C SER A 56 9.11 -16.72 11.40
N GLU A 57 9.36 -15.40 11.43
CA GLU A 57 8.33 -14.37 11.34
C GLU A 57 8.11 -13.89 9.90
N VAL A 58 8.96 -14.32 8.95
CA VAL A 58 8.82 -13.98 7.53
C VAL A 58 7.69 -14.79 6.94
N ARG A 59 6.71 -14.10 6.35
CA ARG A 59 5.51 -14.66 5.70
C ARG A 59 5.64 -14.73 4.18
N GLY A 60 6.66 -14.07 3.65
CA GLY A 60 6.93 -13.93 2.22
C GLY A 60 6.29 -12.71 1.58
N TYR A 61 5.24 -12.15 2.18
CA TYR A 61 4.64 -10.90 1.77
C TYR A 61 4.11 -10.06 2.94
N GLN A 62 3.88 -8.78 2.66
CA GLN A 62 3.14 -7.84 3.52
C GLN A 62 1.97 -7.25 2.72
N LEU A 63 0.80 -7.25 3.33
CA LEU A 63 -0.39 -6.57 2.82
C LEU A 63 -0.83 -5.53 3.84
N ASP A 64 -0.53 -4.26 3.56
CA ASP A 64 -0.89 -3.15 4.44
C ASP A 64 -2.19 -2.48 3.97
N THR A 65 -3.10 -2.22 4.91
CA THR A 65 -4.35 -1.50 4.66
C THR A 65 -4.40 -0.19 5.45
N CYS A 66 -5.07 0.81 4.89
CA CYS A 66 -5.37 2.05 5.60
C CYS A 66 -6.51 1.85 6.63
N PHE A 67 -6.89 2.93 7.32
CA PHE A 67 -8.02 2.93 8.26
C PHE A 67 -9.40 2.90 7.57
N GLY A 68 -9.45 2.88 6.24
CA GLY A 68 -10.67 2.89 5.41
C GLY A 68 -11.76 1.91 5.88
N PRO A 69 -11.48 0.60 5.91
CA PRO A 69 -12.43 -0.43 6.36
C PRO A 69 -12.96 -0.25 7.79
N ASN A 70 -12.29 0.57 8.62
CA ASN A 70 -12.73 0.89 9.98
C ASN A 70 -13.57 2.19 10.05
N GLY A 71 -14.14 2.64 8.92
CA GLY A 71 -15.08 3.77 8.87
C GLY A 71 -14.44 5.14 8.62
N CYS A 72 -13.32 5.22 7.91
CA CYS A 72 -12.73 6.52 7.56
C CYS A 72 -13.71 7.37 6.72
N PRO A 73 -13.96 8.65 7.04
CA PRO A 73 -14.87 9.49 6.27
C PRO A 73 -14.24 10.05 4.98
N ARG A 74 -12.97 9.72 4.68
CA ARG A 74 -12.25 10.19 3.49
C ARG A 74 -12.08 9.13 2.40
N ARG A 75 -12.81 8.01 2.49
CA ARG A 75 -12.82 6.95 1.48
C ARG A 75 -13.36 7.49 0.15
N ALA A 76 -12.59 7.31 -0.92
CA ALA A 76 -13.03 7.54 -2.29
C ALA A 76 -13.69 6.27 -2.87
N VAL A 77 -13.32 5.09 -2.36
CA VAL A 77 -13.91 3.78 -2.68
C VAL A 77 -14.03 2.91 -1.44
N GLN A 78 -14.79 1.82 -1.55
CA GLN A 78 -14.89 0.79 -0.51
C GLN A 78 -14.12 -0.46 -0.94
N SER A 79 -13.08 -0.84 -0.19
CA SER A 79 -12.20 -1.98 -0.51
C SER A 79 -12.55 -3.28 0.24
N ASP A 80 -13.70 -3.31 0.93
CA ASP A 80 -14.13 -4.40 1.80
C ASP A 80 -14.19 -5.75 1.07
N THR A 81 -14.53 -5.74 -0.22
CA THR A 81 -14.55 -6.90 -1.12
C THR A 81 -13.19 -7.22 -1.71
N LEU A 82 -12.41 -6.21 -2.10
CA LEU A 82 -11.11 -6.38 -2.74
C LEU A 82 -10.05 -6.96 -1.78
N LEU A 83 -10.01 -6.50 -0.53
CA LEU A 83 -8.95 -6.87 0.41
C LEU A 83 -8.88 -8.39 0.68
N PRO A 84 -9.99 -9.10 0.98
CA PRO A 84 -9.98 -10.57 1.12
C PRO A 84 -9.56 -11.29 -0.16
N ARG A 85 -9.91 -10.75 -1.35
CA ARG A 85 -9.54 -11.35 -2.64
C ARG A 85 -8.03 -11.24 -2.90
N ILE A 86 -7.43 -10.10 -2.57
CA ILE A 86 -5.96 -9.92 -2.61
C ILE A 86 -5.29 -10.88 -1.64
N GLN A 87 -5.81 -10.99 -0.41
CA GLN A 87 -5.28 -11.90 0.61
C GLN A 87 -5.28 -13.36 0.11
N ALA A 88 -6.41 -13.83 -0.42
CA ALA A 88 -6.53 -15.19 -0.97
C ALA A 88 -5.59 -15.43 -2.16
N LEU A 89 -5.42 -14.43 -3.04
CA LEU A 89 -4.46 -14.50 -4.13
C LEU A 89 -3.02 -14.66 -3.61
N LEU A 90 -2.60 -13.86 -2.63
CA LEU A 90 -1.24 -13.91 -2.09
C LEU A 90 -0.94 -15.20 -1.33
N GLU A 91 -1.92 -15.75 -0.63
CA GLU A 91 -1.81 -17.07 0.02
C GLU A 91 -1.59 -18.18 -1.00
N LYS A 92 -2.35 -18.16 -2.11
CA LYS A 92 -2.20 -19.14 -3.21
C LYS A 92 -0.82 -19.09 -3.86
N GLU A 93 -0.18 -17.91 -3.88
CA GLU A 93 1.09 -17.71 -4.55
C GLU A 93 2.30 -18.25 -3.77
N ASP A 94 2.16 -18.66 -2.51
CA ASP A 94 3.26 -19.24 -1.69
C ASP A 94 4.61 -18.50 -1.83
N LEU A 95 4.58 -17.18 -1.61
CA LEU A 95 5.79 -16.35 -1.73
C LEU A 95 6.86 -16.74 -0.71
N LEU A 96 6.48 -17.31 0.44
CA LEU A 96 7.43 -17.83 1.41
C LEU A 96 8.21 -19.03 0.86
N GLY A 97 7.52 -20.02 0.29
CA GLY A 97 8.15 -21.16 -0.35
C GLY A 97 9.07 -20.73 -1.51
N PHE A 98 8.60 -19.79 -2.34
CA PHE A 98 9.42 -19.19 -3.40
C PHE A 98 10.71 -18.57 -2.84
N LEU A 99 10.62 -17.68 -1.85
CA LEU A 99 11.78 -16.99 -1.29
C LEU A 99 12.76 -17.97 -0.62
N LYS A 100 12.27 -18.98 0.10
CA LYS A 100 13.13 -20.03 0.68
C LYS A 100 13.94 -20.78 -0.36
N LYS A 101 13.42 -20.91 -1.58
CA LYS A 101 14.10 -21.59 -2.69
C LYS A 101 15.12 -20.69 -3.40
N THR A 102 14.85 -19.39 -3.50
CA THR A 102 15.63 -18.47 -4.37
C THR A 102 16.60 -17.56 -3.64
N VAL A 103 16.41 -17.34 -2.33
CA VAL A 103 17.28 -16.50 -1.52
C VAL A 103 18.33 -17.35 -0.80
N PRO A 104 19.64 -17.09 -0.99
CA PRO A 104 20.67 -17.80 -0.26
C PRO A 104 20.71 -17.37 1.21
N GLY A 105 20.77 -18.35 2.10
CA GLY A 105 20.88 -18.13 3.55
C GLY A 105 19.55 -17.75 4.20
N THR A 106 19.64 -17.05 5.33
CA THR A 106 18.49 -16.75 6.20
C THR A 106 17.60 -15.65 5.65
N LEU A 107 16.30 -15.90 5.54
CA LEU A 107 15.31 -14.90 5.13
C LEU A 107 15.15 -13.78 6.15
N ARG A 108 14.88 -12.57 5.63
CA ARG A 108 14.69 -11.34 6.39
C ARG A 108 13.50 -10.56 5.84
N PHE A 109 12.90 -9.69 6.67
CA PHE A 109 11.71 -8.90 6.29
C PHE A 109 11.88 -7.97 5.07
N HIS A 110 13.11 -7.67 4.66
CA HIS A 110 13.33 -6.86 3.46
C HIS A 110 13.19 -7.66 2.16
N HIS A 111 13.18 -8.99 2.22
CA HIS A 111 12.90 -9.87 1.08
C HIS A 111 11.40 -10.01 0.79
N GLU A 112 10.53 -9.69 1.75
CA GLU A 112 9.08 -9.83 1.58
C GLU A 112 8.56 -8.90 0.48
N PHE A 113 7.69 -9.44 -0.37
CA PHE A 113 6.95 -8.69 -1.37
C PHE A 113 5.90 -7.81 -0.69
N ARG A 114 5.80 -6.52 -1.04
CA ARG A 114 4.96 -5.57 -0.30
C ARG A 114 3.86 -5.01 -1.17
N ILE A 115 2.64 -5.17 -0.70
CA ILE A 115 1.44 -4.60 -1.31
C ILE A 115 0.77 -3.73 -0.27
N SER A 116 0.18 -2.63 -0.70
CA SER A 116 -0.73 -1.90 0.17
C SER A 116 -1.90 -1.32 -0.58
N ILE A 117 -3.00 -1.17 0.15
CA ILE A 117 -4.23 -0.56 -0.33
C ILE A 117 -4.64 0.61 0.57
N ALA A 118 -5.00 1.72 -0.06
CA ALA A 118 -5.63 2.86 0.57
C ALA A 118 -6.96 3.16 -0.14
N ASP A 119 -8.01 3.45 0.62
CA ASP A 119 -9.35 3.69 0.05
C ASP A 119 -9.48 5.09 -0.58
N CYS A 120 -8.43 5.91 -0.54
CA CYS A 120 -8.41 7.23 -1.14
C CYS A 120 -6.99 7.71 -1.50
N PRO A 121 -6.87 8.83 -2.24
CA PRO A 121 -5.57 9.35 -2.68
C PRO A 121 -4.63 9.81 -1.56
N ASN A 122 -5.14 9.99 -0.33
CA ASN A 122 -4.29 10.35 0.82
C ASN A 122 -3.26 9.27 1.16
N GLY A 123 -3.51 8.00 0.79
CA GLY A 123 -2.49 6.95 0.86
C GLY A 123 -1.95 6.64 2.27
N CYS A 124 -2.79 6.59 3.32
CA CYS A 124 -2.29 6.39 4.70
C CYS A 124 -1.52 5.07 4.93
N SER A 125 -1.71 4.05 4.09
CA SER A 125 -0.95 2.79 4.09
C SER A 125 0.38 2.85 3.33
N GLN A 126 0.76 4.05 2.87
CA GLN A 126 2.01 4.36 2.18
C GLN A 126 2.18 3.61 0.84
N PRO A 127 1.19 3.62 -0.08
CA PRO A 127 1.25 2.89 -1.34
C PRO A 127 2.40 3.28 -2.25
N GLN A 128 2.87 4.53 -2.18
CA GLN A 128 3.93 5.07 -3.02
C GLN A 128 5.29 4.38 -2.82
N ILE A 129 5.47 3.64 -1.71
CA ILE A 129 6.74 3.03 -1.31
C ILE A 129 6.65 1.50 -1.17
N LYS A 130 5.63 0.88 -1.78
CA LYS A 130 5.44 -0.58 -1.82
C LYS A 130 5.68 -1.10 -3.24
N ASP A 131 5.95 -2.41 -3.35
CA ASP A 131 6.15 -3.04 -4.64
C ASP A 131 4.88 -2.87 -5.51
N ILE A 132 3.69 -2.96 -4.89
CA ILE A 132 2.41 -2.56 -5.49
C ILE A 132 1.64 -1.66 -4.52
N GLY A 133 1.36 -0.43 -4.94
CA GLY A 133 0.51 0.52 -4.24
C GLY A 133 -0.85 0.66 -4.92
N ILE A 134 -1.93 0.54 -4.16
CA ILE A 134 -3.30 0.65 -4.66
C ILE A 134 -3.97 1.83 -3.95
N LEU A 135 -4.48 2.80 -4.72
CA LEU A 135 -5.13 4.00 -4.19
C LEU A 135 -6.54 4.12 -4.75
N GLY A 136 -7.54 4.18 -3.87
CA GLY A 136 -8.91 4.47 -4.23
C GLY A 136 -9.02 5.84 -4.90
N ALA A 137 -9.82 5.90 -5.95
CA ALA A 137 -10.03 7.10 -6.75
C ALA A 137 -11.49 7.22 -7.16
N CYS A 138 -11.98 8.45 -7.18
CA CYS A 138 -13.30 8.84 -7.64
C CYS A 138 -13.13 10.09 -8.51
N VAL A 139 -13.29 9.91 -9.82
CA VAL A 139 -13.09 10.97 -10.81
C VAL A 139 -14.35 11.84 -10.85
N PRO A 140 -14.27 13.14 -10.51
CA PRO A 140 -15.40 14.04 -10.67
C PRO A 140 -15.69 14.31 -12.15
N ARG A 141 -16.97 14.24 -12.52
CA ARG A 141 -17.52 14.56 -13.84
C ARG A 141 -18.48 15.73 -13.72
N VAL A 142 -18.45 16.64 -14.69
CA VAL A 142 -19.46 17.69 -14.87
C VAL A 142 -20.65 17.09 -15.62
N THR A 143 -21.87 17.34 -15.14
CA THR A 143 -23.13 16.90 -15.75
C THR A 143 -23.78 18.06 -16.53
N GLU A 144 -24.95 17.81 -17.12
CA GLU A 144 -25.75 18.84 -17.78
C GLU A 144 -26.60 19.67 -16.78
N GLU A 145 -26.55 19.35 -15.48
CA GLU A 145 -27.32 20.06 -14.47
C GLU A 145 -26.77 21.46 -14.20
N ALA A 146 -27.67 22.45 -14.17
CA ALA A 146 -27.31 23.86 -14.06
C ALA A 146 -26.54 24.15 -12.76
N CYS A 147 -25.40 24.85 -12.89
CA CYS A 147 -24.60 25.24 -11.74
C CYS A 147 -25.22 26.43 -11.01
N SER A 148 -25.41 26.32 -9.69
CA SER A 148 -25.81 27.47 -8.87
C SER A 148 -24.69 28.48 -8.57
N ARG A 149 -23.46 28.19 -9.02
CA ARG A 149 -22.26 29.01 -8.79
C ARG A 149 -21.98 29.32 -7.30
N CYS A 150 -22.39 28.43 -6.39
CA CYS A 150 -22.23 28.61 -4.93
C CYS A 150 -20.81 28.38 -4.38
N GLU A 151 -19.83 28.09 -5.25
CA GLU A 151 -18.41 27.88 -4.92
C GLU A 151 -18.07 26.73 -3.94
N ALA A 152 -19.06 26.00 -3.41
CA ALA A 152 -18.83 24.91 -2.45
C ALA A 152 -17.83 23.83 -2.94
N CYS A 153 -17.81 23.55 -4.24
CA CYS A 153 -16.86 22.60 -4.85
C CYS A 153 -15.43 23.14 -4.94
N VAL A 154 -15.27 24.47 -5.11
CA VAL A 154 -13.99 25.18 -5.11
C VAL A 154 -13.41 25.13 -3.70
N ASP A 155 -14.19 25.51 -2.69
CA ASP A 155 -13.79 25.50 -1.28
C ASP A 155 -13.42 24.10 -0.77
N ALA A 156 -14.13 23.06 -1.23
CA ALA A 156 -13.84 21.69 -0.85
C ALA A 156 -12.53 21.15 -1.47
N CYS A 157 -12.03 21.77 -2.54
CA CYS A 157 -10.89 21.25 -3.31
C CYS A 157 -9.55 21.73 -2.73
N ARG A 158 -8.89 20.84 -1.98
CA ARG A 158 -7.57 21.10 -1.38
C ARG A 158 -6.44 21.20 -2.39
N GLU A 159 -6.64 20.66 -3.59
CA GLU A 159 -5.64 20.69 -4.66
C GLU A 159 -5.79 21.91 -5.56
N THR A 160 -6.73 22.82 -5.27
CA THR A 160 -7.09 23.97 -6.12
C THR A 160 -7.47 23.57 -7.55
N ALA A 161 -7.91 22.33 -7.75
CA ALA A 161 -8.17 21.76 -9.07
C ALA A 161 -9.56 22.09 -9.63
N VAL A 162 -10.41 22.81 -8.88
CA VAL A 162 -11.76 23.19 -9.32
C VAL A 162 -11.84 24.71 -9.32
N ALA A 163 -12.31 25.28 -10.42
CA ALA A 163 -12.63 26.69 -10.58
C ALA A 163 -14.01 26.84 -11.23
N LEU A 164 -14.64 28.01 -11.11
CA LEU A 164 -15.82 28.34 -11.93
C LEU A 164 -15.35 29.04 -13.20
N ALA A 165 -15.91 28.68 -14.35
CA ALA A 165 -15.61 29.36 -15.59
C ALA A 165 -16.17 30.80 -15.60
N GLU A 166 -15.47 31.68 -16.32
CA GLU A 166 -15.77 33.11 -16.39
C GLU A 166 -17.04 33.41 -17.19
N GLU A 167 -17.39 32.57 -18.15
CA GLU A 167 -18.63 32.68 -18.91
C GLU A 167 -19.82 32.30 -18.02
N ASP A 168 -20.87 33.13 -18.05
CA ASP A 168 -22.13 32.82 -17.38
C ASP A 168 -22.66 31.45 -17.86
N ASP A 169 -23.22 30.66 -16.95
CA ASP A 169 -23.78 29.31 -17.16
C ASP A 169 -22.82 28.12 -17.39
N SER A 170 -21.52 28.33 -17.59
CA SER A 170 -20.57 27.24 -17.92
C SER A 170 -20.15 26.32 -16.75
N GLY A 171 -20.46 26.68 -15.50
CA GLY A 171 -20.28 25.82 -14.32
C GLY A 171 -18.82 25.58 -13.89
N PRO A 172 -18.54 24.49 -13.14
CA PRO A 172 -17.21 24.19 -12.62
C PRO A 172 -16.29 23.55 -13.67
N VAL A 173 -15.08 24.08 -13.81
CA VAL A 173 -13.98 23.51 -14.61
C VAL A 173 -13.02 22.77 -13.69
N ILE A 174 -12.64 21.54 -14.08
CA ILE A 174 -11.72 20.69 -13.32
C ILE A 174 -10.39 20.60 -14.05
N ASP A 175 -9.34 21.13 -13.43
CA ASP A 175 -7.96 20.92 -13.83
C ASP A 175 -7.55 19.47 -13.55
N ARG A 176 -7.34 18.70 -14.60
CA ARG A 176 -7.04 17.27 -14.51
C ARG A 176 -5.61 16.97 -14.08
N GLU A 177 -4.68 17.92 -14.23
CA GLU A 177 -3.30 17.76 -13.78
C GLU A 177 -3.17 17.95 -12.27
N ARG A 178 -3.96 18.86 -11.68
CA ARG A 178 -4.02 19.06 -10.22
C ARG A 178 -4.99 18.11 -9.52
N CYS A 179 -6.01 17.60 -10.20
CA CYS A 179 -7.01 16.76 -9.57
C CYS A 179 -6.45 15.37 -9.20
N ILE A 180 -6.37 15.07 -7.91
CA ILE A 180 -5.93 13.74 -7.42
C ILE A 180 -7.04 12.68 -7.42
N ASN A 181 -8.21 12.98 -7.98
CA ASN A 181 -9.40 12.10 -8.02
C ASN A 181 -9.90 11.65 -6.64
N CYS A 182 -10.00 12.57 -5.68
CA CYS A 182 -10.50 12.28 -4.33
C CYS A 182 -12.03 12.34 -4.19
N GLY A 183 -12.74 12.83 -5.22
CA GLY A 183 -14.20 12.94 -5.26
C GLY A 183 -14.81 13.94 -4.26
N ARG A 184 -14.02 14.79 -3.60
CA ARG A 184 -14.52 15.64 -2.49
C ARG A 184 -15.48 16.73 -2.91
N CYS A 185 -15.36 17.23 -4.12
CA CYS A 185 -16.24 18.24 -4.69
C CYS A 185 -17.65 17.72 -5.04
N ILE A 186 -17.82 16.41 -5.18
CA ILE A 186 -19.06 15.77 -5.62
C ILE A 186 -20.17 15.90 -4.56
N PRO A 187 -20.01 15.40 -3.32
CA PRO A 187 -21.11 15.42 -2.33
C PRO A 187 -21.44 16.82 -1.80
N VAL A 188 -20.62 17.83 -2.10
CA VAL A 188 -20.86 19.23 -1.70
C VAL A 188 -21.57 20.04 -2.78
N CYS A 189 -21.78 19.47 -3.97
CA CYS A 189 -22.47 20.15 -5.08
C CYS A 189 -23.99 19.99 -4.91
N PRO A 190 -24.74 21.04 -4.52
CA PRO A 190 -26.16 20.92 -4.19
C PRO A 190 -27.05 20.75 -5.43
N THR A 191 -26.54 21.10 -6.62
CA THR A 191 -27.24 21.02 -7.90
C THR A 191 -26.91 19.75 -8.68
N GLU A 192 -26.01 18.91 -8.17
CA GLU A 192 -25.53 17.70 -8.87
C GLU A 192 -24.86 17.99 -10.24
N THR A 193 -24.44 19.25 -10.47
CA THR A 193 -23.58 19.64 -11.59
C THR A 193 -22.25 18.87 -11.56
N LEU A 194 -21.80 18.46 -10.37
CA LEU A 194 -20.71 17.51 -10.21
C LEU A 194 -21.27 16.16 -9.75
N ALA A 195 -20.92 15.12 -10.50
CA ALA A 195 -21.29 13.74 -10.21
C ALA A 195 -20.08 12.80 -10.24
N THR A 196 -20.28 11.59 -9.76
CA THR A 196 -19.31 10.50 -9.87
C THR A 196 -19.15 10.08 -11.33
N GLY A 197 -17.93 10.18 -11.85
CA GLY A 197 -17.51 9.59 -13.12
C GLY A 197 -16.96 8.18 -12.90
N GLN A 198 -15.77 7.91 -13.42
CA GLN A 198 -15.07 6.65 -13.14
C GLN A 198 -14.68 6.55 -11.66
N GLN A 199 -14.91 5.39 -11.06
CA GLN A 199 -14.56 5.10 -9.68
C GLN A 199 -13.91 3.73 -9.59
N GLY A 200 -12.84 3.62 -8.82
CA GLY A 200 -12.03 2.41 -8.74
C GLY A 200 -10.68 2.71 -8.12
N TYR A 201 -9.61 2.15 -8.68
CA TYR A 201 -8.28 2.20 -8.10
C TYR A 201 -7.25 2.75 -9.08
N ARG A 202 -6.37 3.63 -8.60
CA ARG A 202 -5.09 3.94 -9.24
C ARG A 202 -4.06 2.93 -8.72
N ILE A 203 -3.11 2.53 -9.57
CA ILE A 203 -2.10 1.53 -9.22
C ILE A 203 -0.71 2.11 -9.44
N GLN A 204 0.17 1.92 -8.47
CA GLN A 204 1.58 2.30 -8.52
C GLN A 204 2.47 1.07 -8.38
N LEU A 205 3.51 0.96 -9.20
CA LEU A 205 4.39 -0.20 -9.27
C LEU A 205 5.84 0.16 -8.98
N GLY A 206 6.51 -0.70 -8.21
CA GLY A 206 7.96 -0.64 -8.01
C GLY A 206 8.43 0.40 -6.99
N GLY A 207 7.59 0.75 -6.01
CA GLY A 207 8.02 1.56 -4.87
C GLY A 207 8.83 0.75 -3.86
N LYS A 208 9.84 1.35 -3.24
CA LYS A 208 10.52 0.77 -2.07
C LYS A 208 11.22 1.81 -1.21
N LEU A 209 11.36 1.47 0.07
CA LEU A 209 12.37 2.05 0.95
C LEU A 209 13.56 1.10 1.09
N GLY A 210 14.64 1.56 1.71
CA GLY A 210 15.86 0.79 1.94
C GLY A 210 17.10 1.60 1.56
N ARG A 211 18.19 0.92 1.19
CA ARG A 211 19.44 1.59 0.78
C ARG A 211 19.28 2.45 -0.48
N HIS A 212 18.41 2.04 -1.39
CA HIS A 212 18.14 2.72 -2.66
C HIS A 212 16.64 3.02 -2.78
N PRO A 213 16.10 4.01 -2.07
CA PRO A 213 14.67 4.29 -2.08
C PRO A 213 14.20 4.79 -3.45
N ARG A 214 12.98 4.42 -3.85
CA ARG A 214 12.30 4.95 -5.04
C ARG A 214 10.79 4.97 -4.81
N LEU A 215 10.10 5.93 -5.41
CA LEU A 215 8.65 5.95 -5.46
C LEU A 215 8.15 5.02 -6.57
N GLY A 216 6.93 4.50 -6.40
CA GLY A 216 6.25 3.72 -7.42
C GLY A 216 5.86 4.56 -8.64
N MET A 217 5.86 3.94 -9.81
CA MET A 217 5.42 4.54 -11.08
C MET A 217 3.93 4.27 -11.26
N GLU A 218 3.15 5.28 -11.64
CA GLU A 218 1.69 5.21 -11.69
C GLU A 218 1.20 4.72 -13.05
N LEU A 219 0.45 3.62 -13.05
CA LEU A 219 -0.24 3.14 -14.25
C LEU A 219 -1.36 4.11 -14.63
N PRO A 220 -1.52 4.43 -15.93
CA PRO A 220 -2.58 5.31 -16.38
C PRO A 220 -3.95 4.64 -16.23
N GLY A 221 -4.94 5.40 -15.75
CA GLY A 221 -6.34 4.97 -15.69
C GLY A 221 -6.86 4.66 -14.29
N ILE A 222 -8.15 4.27 -14.27
CA ILE A 222 -8.89 3.86 -13.06
C ILE A 222 -9.29 2.41 -13.26
N PHE A 223 -8.79 1.55 -12.36
CA PHE A 223 -8.89 0.09 -12.46
C PHE A 223 -10.04 -0.43 -11.59
N SER A 224 -10.78 -1.39 -12.10
CA SER A 224 -11.76 -2.16 -11.31
C SER A 224 -11.06 -3.10 -10.33
N GLU A 225 -11.81 -3.72 -9.42
CA GLU A 225 -11.24 -4.76 -8.54
C GLU A 225 -10.63 -5.93 -9.32
N ASP A 226 -11.27 -6.35 -10.41
CA ASP A 226 -10.79 -7.46 -11.23
C ASP A 226 -9.50 -7.09 -11.95
N ASP A 227 -9.40 -5.85 -12.43
CA ASP A 227 -8.16 -5.32 -12.99
C ASP A 227 -7.03 -5.30 -11.97
N VAL A 228 -7.30 -4.86 -10.74
CA VAL A 228 -6.31 -4.86 -9.65
C VAL A 228 -5.75 -6.27 -9.42
N LEU A 229 -6.61 -7.29 -9.36
CA LEU A 229 -6.18 -8.67 -9.19
C LEU A 229 -5.37 -9.19 -10.38
N ARG A 230 -5.74 -8.82 -11.61
CA ARG A 230 -4.96 -9.14 -12.82
C ARG A 230 -3.57 -8.50 -12.75
N VAL A 231 -3.48 -7.23 -12.33
CA VAL A 231 -2.19 -6.53 -12.18
C VAL A 231 -1.32 -7.17 -11.11
N ILE A 232 -1.89 -7.50 -9.95
CA ILE A 232 -1.14 -8.21 -8.88
C ILE A 232 -0.62 -9.55 -9.42
N SER A 233 -1.46 -10.34 -10.09
CA SER A 233 -1.06 -11.64 -10.64
C SER A 233 0.09 -11.49 -11.66
N GLY A 234 0.00 -10.52 -12.56
CA GLY A 234 1.05 -10.21 -13.53
C GLY A 234 2.37 -9.81 -12.86
N CYS A 235 2.31 -8.95 -11.83
CA CYS A 235 3.50 -8.51 -11.09
C CYS A 235 4.16 -9.66 -10.32
N LEU A 236 3.36 -10.55 -9.72
CA LEU A 236 3.87 -11.72 -9.00
C LEU A 236 4.51 -12.73 -9.96
N ALA A 237 3.92 -12.96 -11.13
CA ALA A 237 4.50 -13.80 -12.17
C ALA A 237 5.86 -13.25 -12.64
N PHE A 238 5.90 -11.95 -12.98
CA PHE A 238 7.14 -11.25 -13.35
C PHE A 238 8.21 -11.34 -12.25
N TYR A 239 7.81 -11.07 -11.01
CA TYR A 239 8.69 -11.13 -9.85
C TYR A 239 9.30 -12.53 -9.68
N LYS A 240 8.47 -13.57 -9.70
CA LYS A 240 8.93 -14.96 -9.53
C LYS A 240 9.83 -15.43 -10.67
N GLN A 241 9.55 -14.98 -11.89
CA GLN A 241 10.35 -15.31 -13.06
C GLN A 241 11.77 -14.74 -12.93
N ARG A 242 11.91 -13.47 -12.54
CA ARG A 242 13.19 -12.75 -12.58
C ARG A 242 13.96 -12.72 -11.27
N SER A 243 13.30 -12.68 -10.11
CA SER A 243 13.97 -12.50 -8.83
C SER A 243 14.92 -13.65 -8.52
N ARG A 244 16.20 -13.33 -8.30
CA ARG A 244 17.20 -14.23 -7.76
C ARG A 244 17.83 -13.57 -6.54
N HIS A 245 18.41 -14.37 -5.66
CA HIS A 245 19.23 -13.86 -4.55
C HIS A 245 18.56 -12.82 -3.62
N GLY A 246 17.22 -12.75 -3.58
CA GLY A 246 16.47 -11.82 -2.74
C GLY A 246 16.26 -10.43 -3.34
N GLU A 247 16.49 -10.24 -4.64
CA GLU A 247 16.16 -9.02 -5.36
C GLU A 247 14.67 -8.67 -5.21
N ARG A 248 14.38 -7.40 -4.95
CA ARG A 248 13.01 -6.90 -4.79
C ARG A 248 12.37 -6.56 -6.12
N PHE A 249 11.04 -6.63 -6.19
CA PHE A 249 10.30 -6.27 -7.41
C PHE A 249 10.67 -4.88 -7.94
N ALA A 250 10.78 -3.89 -7.06
CA ALA A 250 11.22 -2.55 -7.41
C ALA A 250 12.67 -2.45 -7.98
N GLU A 251 13.53 -3.46 -7.77
CA GLU A 251 14.87 -3.53 -8.38
C GLU A 251 14.82 -4.16 -9.77
N LEU A 252 13.90 -5.12 -9.97
CA LEU A 252 13.71 -5.86 -11.21
C LEU A 252 12.90 -5.06 -12.24
N LEU A 253 12.01 -4.18 -11.78
CA LEU A 253 11.14 -3.37 -12.64
C LEU A 253 11.89 -2.17 -13.22
N SER A 254 12.31 -2.30 -14.48
CA SER A 254 12.86 -1.19 -15.27
C SER A 254 11.76 -0.26 -15.79
N ALA A 255 12.14 0.92 -16.30
CA ALA A 255 11.20 1.82 -16.97
C ALA A 255 10.60 1.16 -18.22
N ALA A 256 11.42 0.45 -19.02
CA ALA A 256 10.93 -0.25 -20.21
C ALA A 256 9.95 -1.39 -19.88
N ASP A 257 10.17 -2.14 -18.80
CA ASP A 257 9.21 -3.16 -18.35
C ASP A 257 7.88 -2.52 -17.92
N PHE A 258 7.95 -1.37 -17.26
CA PHE A 258 6.77 -0.61 -16.85
C PHE A 258 6.00 -0.05 -18.04
N ASP A 259 6.68 0.59 -18.99
CA ASP A 259 6.07 1.15 -20.19
C ASP A 259 5.40 0.03 -21.02
N ALA A 260 6.08 -1.12 -21.18
CA ALA A 260 5.50 -2.28 -21.84
C ALA A 260 4.24 -2.80 -21.14
N TYR A 261 4.23 -2.83 -19.79
CA TYR A 261 3.04 -3.20 -19.02
C TYR A 261 1.92 -2.18 -19.18
N SER A 262 2.24 -0.89 -19.09
CA SER A 262 1.31 0.22 -19.24
C SER A 262 0.60 0.18 -20.61
N ASP A 263 1.35 -0.11 -21.68
CA ASP A 263 0.82 -0.12 -23.04
C ASP A 263 0.03 -1.40 -23.38
N ARG A 264 0.47 -2.55 -22.87
CA ARG A 264 -0.03 -3.88 -23.32
C ARG A 264 -0.81 -4.65 -22.27
N GLY A 265 -0.83 -4.17 -21.03
CA GLY A 265 -1.40 -4.88 -19.88
C GLY A 265 -0.64 -6.17 -19.49
N ARG A 266 0.60 -6.33 -19.96
CA ARG A 266 1.46 -7.49 -19.66
C ARG A 266 2.93 -7.12 -19.70
N PHE A 267 3.72 -7.73 -18.82
CA PHE A 267 5.17 -7.58 -18.84
C PHE A 267 5.77 -8.26 -20.09
N PRO A 268 6.92 -7.79 -20.58
CA PRO A 268 7.64 -8.48 -21.65
C PRO A 268 8.07 -9.86 -21.16
N GLU A 269 7.99 -10.84 -22.05
CA GLU A 269 8.59 -12.15 -21.81
C GLU A 269 10.09 -11.95 -21.54
N SER A 270 10.66 -12.69 -20.60
CA SER A 270 12.12 -12.71 -20.50
C SER A 270 12.64 -13.29 -21.82
N ASP A 271 13.34 -12.51 -22.62
CA ASP A 271 14.22 -13.06 -23.65
C ASP A 271 15.03 -14.14 -22.95
N GLY A 272 14.93 -15.38 -23.43
CA GLY A 272 15.47 -16.54 -22.75
C GLY A 272 16.93 -16.29 -22.36
N ALA A 273 17.16 -16.10 -21.06
CA ALA A 273 18.48 -16.29 -20.49
C ALA A 273 18.72 -17.80 -20.54
N ASP A 274 19.25 -18.24 -21.67
CA ASP A 274 19.81 -19.57 -21.87
C ASP A 274 20.81 -19.82 -20.72
N PRO A 275 20.63 -20.85 -19.89
CA PRO A 275 21.61 -21.18 -18.88
C PRO A 275 22.79 -21.86 -19.56
N THR A 276 23.72 -21.08 -20.11
CA THR A 276 25.08 -21.54 -20.40
C THR A 276 25.95 -21.50 -19.16
#